data_AF-A0A418ASE1-F1
#
_entry.id   AF-A0A418ASE1-F1
#
_cell.length_a   1.000
_cell.length_b   1.000
_cell.length_c   1.000
_cell.angle_alpha   90.00
_cell.angle_beta   90.00
_cell.angle_gamma   90.00
#
_symmetry.space_group_name_H-M   'P 1'
#
loop_
_entity.id
_entity.type
_entity.pdbx_description
1 polymer ?
#
loop_
_entity_poly.entity_id
_entity_poly.type
_entity_poly.pdbx_seq_one_letter_code
_entity_poly.pdbx_strand_id
1 'polypeptide(L)'
;MDIRIMDLILRTSEVPNEWSLRLMSGWKGEEELKGALASLASAKGVSANRIKAACTTCMKWSKEYKRVVHAVEMAMWKSDVEHRLAYMYLIDALIRASQTKYGDEKDHFAKRFGQHLHHTLAACRKAPDDHKVWKRSTE
;
A
#
# COMPACT_ATOMS: atom_id res chain seq x y z
N MET A 1 18.02 -19.19 -1.68
CA MET A 1 18.20 -17.78 -2.08
C MET A 1 18.53 -17.01 -0.81
N ASP A 2 19.68 -16.34 -0.83
CA ASP A 2 20.60 -16.12 0.29
C ASP A 2 20.08 -15.15 1.36
N ILE A 3 20.10 -15.58 2.63
CA ILE A 3 19.79 -14.77 3.83
C ILE A 3 20.64 -13.49 3.92
N ARG A 4 21.76 -13.43 3.19
CA ARG A 4 22.62 -12.23 3.09
C ARG A 4 22.02 -11.10 2.25
N ILE A 5 21.05 -11.37 1.37
CA ILE A 5 20.30 -10.29 0.69
C ILE A 5 19.26 -9.65 1.63
N MET A 6 18.76 -10.41 2.62
CA MET A 6 17.86 -9.84 3.64
C MET A 6 18.62 -8.98 4.66
N ASP A 7 19.89 -9.29 4.94
CA ASP A 7 20.74 -8.41 5.77
C ASP A 7 21.12 -7.12 5.01
N LEU A 8 21.21 -7.16 3.67
CA LEU A 8 21.43 -5.95 2.86
C LEU A 8 20.18 -5.05 2.79
N ILE A 9 18.97 -5.62 2.88
CA ILE A 9 17.72 -4.87 2.89
C ILE A 9 17.37 -4.36 4.30
N LEU A 10 17.75 -5.09 5.36
CA LEU A 10 17.41 -4.76 6.75
C LEU A 10 18.51 -3.98 7.50
N ARG A 11 19.75 -3.92 6.98
CA ARG A 11 20.85 -3.15 7.58
C ARG A 11 21.08 -1.79 6.92
N THR A 12 20.41 -1.48 5.80
CA THR A 12 20.37 -0.13 5.26
C THR A 12 19.15 0.60 5.82
N SER A 13 19.34 1.34 6.92
CA SER A 13 18.49 2.48 7.28
C SER A 13 18.55 3.62 6.24
N GLU A 14 19.23 3.41 5.12
CA GLU A 14 19.23 4.26 3.95
C GLU A 14 18.83 3.41 2.74
N VAL A 15 17.52 3.36 2.46
CA VAL A 15 17.09 3.47 1.06
C VAL A 15 17.92 4.60 0.46
N PRO A 16 18.67 4.41 -0.65
CA PRO A 16 19.56 5.43 -1.19
C PRO A 16 18.85 6.77 -1.23
N ASN A 17 19.24 7.62 -0.29
CA ASN A 17 18.67 8.92 0.03
C ASN A 17 18.67 9.84 -1.20
N GLU A 18 19.53 9.60 -2.19
CA GLU A 18 19.52 10.30 -3.48
C GLU A 18 18.32 9.96 -4.40
N TRP A 19 17.80 8.73 -4.39
CA TRP A 19 16.61 8.36 -5.17
C TRP A 19 15.32 8.76 -4.46
N SER A 20 15.35 8.82 -3.13
CA SER A 20 14.25 9.28 -2.27
C SER A 20 14.11 10.81 -2.29
N LEU A 21 15.20 11.57 -2.10
CA LEU A 21 15.12 13.02 -1.95
C LEU A 21 14.88 13.75 -3.29
N ARG A 22 15.33 13.21 -4.42
CA ARG A 22 15.16 13.84 -5.74
C ARG A 22 13.78 13.63 -6.37
N LEU A 23 13.04 12.60 -5.95
CA LEU A 23 11.67 12.30 -6.42
C LEU A 23 10.57 12.82 -5.47
N MET A 24 10.93 13.23 -4.26
CA MET A 24 9.99 13.60 -3.18
C MET A 24 9.98 15.10 -2.83
N SER A 25 10.79 15.95 -3.44
CA SER A 25 10.70 17.40 -3.22
C SER A 25 9.78 18.07 -4.24
N GLY A 26 8.58 18.52 -3.80
CA GLY A 26 7.75 19.47 -4.55
C GLY A 26 6.58 18.90 -5.35
N TRP A 27 6.11 17.68 -5.05
CA TRP A 27 4.91 17.17 -5.70
C TRP A 27 3.64 17.66 -5.01
N LYS A 28 2.76 18.35 -5.76
CA LYS A 28 1.51 18.92 -5.24
C LYS A 28 0.57 17.88 -4.59
N GLY A 29 0.68 16.60 -4.96
CA GLY A 29 -0.19 15.53 -4.45
C GLY A 29 0.31 14.82 -3.19
N GLU A 30 1.50 15.15 -2.69
CA GLU A 30 2.15 14.37 -1.64
C GLU A 30 1.42 14.43 -0.30
N GLU A 31 1.13 15.65 0.19
CA GLU A 31 0.44 15.85 1.46
C GLU A 31 -0.99 15.30 1.42
N GLU A 32 -1.68 15.45 0.30
CA GLU A 32 -3.03 14.91 0.09
C GLU A 32 -3.01 13.37 0.16
N LEU A 33 -2.01 12.74 -0.48
CA LEU A 33 -1.87 11.29 -0.49
C LEU A 33 -1.45 10.75 0.88
N LYS A 34 -0.47 11.38 1.55
CA LYS A 34 -0.05 11.00 2.90
C LYS A 34 -1.20 11.11 3.90
N GLY A 35 -1.99 12.18 3.84
CA GLY A 35 -3.18 12.36 4.68
C GLY A 35 -4.21 11.25 4.46
N ALA A 36 -4.49 10.91 3.21
CA ALA A 36 -5.40 9.81 2.88
C ALA A 36 -4.88 8.45 3.38
N LEU A 37 -3.58 8.18 3.22
CA LEU A 37 -2.94 6.93 3.68
C LEU A 37 -2.85 6.84 5.20
N ALA A 38 -2.63 7.96 5.90
CA ALA A 38 -2.63 7.99 7.36
C ALA A 38 -4.01 7.68 7.95
N SER A 39 -5.09 8.07 7.26
CA SER A 39 -6.47 7.76 7.69
C SER A 39 -6.79 6.26 7.73
N LEU A 40 -6.04 5.44 6.97
CA LEU A 40 -6.17 3.99 6.93
C LEU A 40 -5.56 3.31 8.17
N ALA A 41 -4.47 3.85 8.73
CA ALA A 41 -3.79 3.33 9.93
C ALA A 41 -4.45 3.77 11.25
N SER A 42 -5.78 3.88 11.27
CA SER A 42 -6.52 4.30 12.47
C SER A 42 -6.89 3.12 13.36
N ALA A 43 -6.73 3.30 14.68
CA ALA A 43 -7.04 2.32 15.72
C ALA A 43 -8.48 1.76 15.71
N LYS A 44 -9.42 2.38 14.99
CA LYS A 44 -10.81 1.91 14.85
C LYS A 44 -10.99 0.81 13.78
N GLY A 45 -9.90 0.19 13.31
CA GLY A 45 -9.92 -0.87 12.30
C GLY A 45 -10.01 -0.33 10.87
N VAL A 46 -10.32 -1.19 9.90
CA VAL A 46 -10.40 -0.85 8.46
C VAL A 46 -11.86 -0.56 8.08
N SER A 47 -12.14 0.56 7.41
CA SER A 47 -13.48 0.82 6.84
C SER A 47 -13.47 0.93 5.32
N ALA A 48 -14.49 0.33 4.67
CA ALA A 48 -14.64 0.34 3.22
C ALA A 48 -14.69 1.77 2.64
N ASN A 49 -15.34 2.70 3.36
CA ASN A 49 -15.40 4.11 2.95
C ASN A 49 -14.02 4.77 2.94
N ARG A 50 -13.15 4.47 3.91
CA ARG A 50 -11.78 5.00 3.96
C ARG A 50 -10.92 4.45 2.84
N ILE A 51 -11.05 3.15 2.53
CA ILE A 51 -10.38 2.53 1.38
C ILE A 51 -10.83 3.20 0.07
N LYS A 52 -12.14 3.40 -0.12
CA LYS A 52 -12.69 4.04 -1.32
C LYS A 52 -12.22 5.50 -1.46
N ALA A 53 -12.19 6.25 -0.35
CA ALA A 53 -11.70 7.61 -0.33
C ALA A 53 -10.21 7.68 -0.71
N ALA A 54 -9.37 6.85 -0.08
CA ALA A 54 -7.95 6.76 -0.38
C ALA A 54 -7.70 6.33 -1.84
N CYS A 55 -8.44 5.35 -2.35
CA CYS A 55 -8.36 4.91 -3.74
C CYS A 55 -8.70 6.07 -4.71
N THR A 56 -9.73 6.86 -4.42
CA THR A 56 -10.11 8.02 -5.23
C THR A 56 -8.99 9.06 -5.27
N THR A 57 -8.37 9.35 -4.12
CA THR A 57 -7.20 10.25 -4.03
C THR A 57 -6.01 9.71 -4.82
N CYS A 58 -5.71 8.42 -4.73
CA CYS A 58 -4.64 7.80 -5.50
C CYS A 58 -4.91 7.85 -7.02
N MET A 59 -6.15 7.60 -7.44
CA MET A 59 -6.58 7.63 -8.84
C MET A 59 -6.56 9.02 -9.47
N LYS A 60 -6.80 10.08 -8.67
CA LYS A 60 -6.61 11.49 -9.08
C LYS A 60 -5.19 11.73 -9.59
N TRP A 61 -4.23 11.06 -8.97
CA TRP A 61 -2.80 11.17 -9.25
C TRP A 61 -2.25 10.03 -10.14
N SER A 62 -3.13 9.34 -10.87
CA SER A 62 -2.80 8.23 -11.78
C SER A 62 -1.71 8.55 -12.82
N LYS A 63 -1.55 9.81 -13.24
CA LYS A 63 -0.45 10.23 -14.15
C LYS A 63 0.94 10.02 -13.53
N GLU A 64 1.05 10.17 -12.21
CA GLU A 64 2.28 10.01 -11.43
C GLU A 64 2.28 8.67 -10.68
N TYR A 65 1.78 7.59 -11.32
CA TYR A 65 1.56 6.28 -10.71
C TYR A 65 2.78 5.74 -9.93
N LYS A 66 4.01 6.01 -10.40
CA LYS A 66 5.24 5.59 -9.71
C LYS A 66 5.34 6.20 -8.31
N ARG A 67 4.98 7.47 -8.15
CA ARG A 67 4.99 8.18 -6.87
C ARG A 67 3.90 7.67 -5.96
N VAL A 68 2.71 7.43 -6.53
CA VAL A 68 1.56 6.87 -5.80
C VAL A 68 1.89 5.50 -5.24
N VAL A 69 2.42 4.59 -6.07
CA VAL A 69 2.81 3.23 -5.65
C VAL A 69 3.86 3.29 -4.53
N HIS A 70 4.90 4.11 -4.71
CA HIS A 70 5.95 4.25 -3.70
C HIS A 70 5.40 4.75 -2.36
N ALA A 71 4.51 5.76 -2.37
CA ALA A 71 3.90 6.27 -1.15
C ALA A 71 3.03 5.22 -0.44
N VAL A 72 2.27 4.42 -1.19
CA VAL A 72 1.45 3.32 -0.63
C VAL A 72 2.33 2.24 -0.01
N GLU A 73 3.38 1.80 -0.71
CA GLU A 73 4.33 0.80 -0.21
C GLU A 73 5.02 1.30 1.06
N MET A 74 5.55 2.52 1.04
CA MET A 74 6.21 3.12 2.22
C MET A 74 5.26 3.26 3.40
N ALA A 75 4.01 3.67 3.18
CA ALA A 75 3.02 3.76 4.25
C ALA A 75 2.72 2.38 4.86
N MET A 76 2.60 1.34 4.04
CA MET A 76 2.39 -0.04 4.51
C MET A 76 3.57 -0.55 5.35
N TRP A 77 4.82 -0.32 4.92
CA TRP A 77 6.01 -0.75 5.66
C TRP A 77 6.16 -0.03 6.99
N LYS A 78 5.78 1.25 7.06
CA LYS A 78 5.77 2.05 8.30
C LYS A 78 4.62 1.70 9.24
N SER A 79 3.54 1.13 8.72
CA SER A 79 2.35 0.78 9.50
C SER A 79 2.51 -0.53 10.28
N ASP A 80 1.83 -0.60 11.42
CA ASP A 80 1.71 -1.82 12.22
C ASP A 80 1.06 -2.94 11.41
N VAL A 81 1.40 -4.19 11.78
CA VAL A 81 0.99 -5.38 11.04
C VAL A 81 -0.53 -5.51 10.92
N GLU A 82 -1.27 -5.05 11.92
CA GLU A 82 -2.74 -5.01 11.97
C GLU A 82 -3.35 -4.14 10.85
N HIS A 83 -2.64 -3.06 10.46
CA HIS A 83 -3.11 -2.12 9.44
C HIS A 83 -2.66 -2.51 8.03
N ARG A 84 -1.69 -3.43 7.87
CA ARG A 84 -1.17 -3.84 6.55
C ARG A 84 -2.24 -4.43 5.65
N LEU A 85 -3.22 -5.13 6.23
CA LEU A 85 -4.36 -5.66 5.49
C LEU A 85 -5.21 -4.54 4.85
N ALA A 86 -5.31 -3.38 5.50
CA ALA A 86 -5.99 -2.20 4.96
C ALA A 86 -5.31 -1.69 3.68
N TYR A 87 -3.98 -1.62 3.69
CA TYR A 87 -3.19 -1.22 2.52
C TYR A 87 -3.26 -2.26 1.41
N MET A 88 -3.38 -3.54 1.74
CA MET A 88 -3.60 -4.58 0.74
C MET A 88 -4.96 -4.45 0.04
N TYR A 89 -6.03 -4.16 0.79
CA TYR A 89 -7.34 -3.84 0.20
C TYR A 89 -7.31 -2.57 -0.65
N LEU A 90 -6.51 -1.57 -0.24
CA LEU A 90 -6.29 -0.38 -1.06
C LEU A 90 -5.62 -0.71 -2.40
N ILE A 91 -4.58 -1.56 -2.40
CA ILE A 91 -3.88 -1.98 -3.62
C ILE A 91 -4.84 -2.70 -4.58
N ASP A 92 -5.65 -3.64 -4.07
CA ASP A 92 -6.68 -4.33 -4.88
C ASP A 92 -7.69 -3.32 -5.46
N ALA A 93 -8.24 -2.44 -4.62
CA ALA A 93 -9.18 -1.42 -5.06
C ALA A 93 -8.58 -0.49 -6.13
N LEU A 94 -7.30 -0.16 -6.01
CA LEU A 94 -6.59 0.71 -6.95
C LEU A 94 -6.39 0.04 -8.31
N ILE A 95 -5.98 -1.23 -8.31
CA ILE A 95 -5.80 -2.02 -9.54
C ILE A 95 -7.14 -2.13 -10.27
N ARG A 96 -8.22 -2.50 -9.56
CA ARG A 96 -9.58 -2.58 -10.14
C ARG A 96 -10.04 -1.23 -10.70
N ALA A 97 -9.81 -0.14 -9.98
CA ALA A 97 -10.16 1.20 -10.43
C ALA A 97 -9.36 1.63 -11.67
N SER A 98 -8.07 1.27 -11.71
CA SER A 98 -7.20 1.52 -12.86
C SER A 98 -7.64 0.74 -14.10
N GLN A 99 -7.88 -0.56 -13.95
CA GLN A 99 -8.37 -1.45 -15.00
C GLN A 99 -9.71 -0.95 -15.57
N THR A 100 -10.64 -0.54 -14.71
CA THR A 100 -11.93 0.03 -15.14
C THR A 100 -11.75 1.31 -15.97
N LYS A 101 -10.75 2.14 -15.64
CA LYS A 101 -10.53 3.44 -16.29
C LYS A 101 -9.70 3.35 -17.57
N TYR A 102 -8.69 2.49 -17.60
CA TYR A 102 -7.70 2.42 -18.67
C TYR A 102 -7.78 1.14 -19.53
N GLY A 103 -8.53 0.14 -19.07
CA GLY A 103 -8.53 -1.22 -19.62
C GLY A 103 -7.35 -2.06 -19.10
N ASP A 104 -7.51 -3.37 -19.10
CA ASP A 104 -6.55 -4.31 -18.49
C ASP A 104 -5.14 -4.22 -19.10
N GLU A 105 -5.02 -3.95 -20.39
CA GLU A 105 -3.72 -3.88 -21.08
C GLU A 105 -2.91 -2.61 -20.76
N LYS A 106 -3.56 -1.55 -20.28
CA LYS A 106 -2.91 -0.25 -20.00
C LYS A 106 -2.77 0.02 -18.50
N ASP A 107 -2.96 -0.99 -17.66
CA ASP A 107 -2.81 -0.81 -16.22
C ASP A 107 -1.33 -0.72 -15.82
N HIS A 108 -0.93 0.49 -15.44
CA HIS A 108 0.41 0.78 -14.93
C HIS A 108 0.58 0.35 -13.46
N PHE A 109 -0.52 0.23 -12.71
CA PHE A 109 -0.49 -0.10 -11.29
C PHE A 109 -0.25 -1.60 -11.06
N ALA A 110 -0.99 -2.50 -11.73
CA ALA A 110 -0.76 -3.94 -11.60
C ALA A 110 0.68 -4.34 -11.92
N LYS A 111 1.23 -3.86 -13.05
CA LYS A 111 2.63 -4.16 -13.44
C LYS A 111 3.64 -3.66 -12.41
N ARG A 112 3.39 -2.51 -11.77
CA ARG A 112 4.31 -1.92 -10.80
C ARG A 112 4.23 -2.60 -9.44
N PHE A 113 3.02 -2.79 -8.90
CA PHE A 113 2.86 -3.52 -7.63
C PHE A 113 3.33 -4.97 -7.74
N GLY A 114 3.16 -5.61 -8.90
CA GLY A 114 3.63 -6.98 -9.15
C GLY A 114 5.13 -7.19 -8.91
N GLN A 115 5.96 -6.15 -9.06
CA GLN A 115 7.41 -6.23 -8.81
C GLN A 115 7.76 -6.46 -7.33
N HIS A 116 6.89 -6.02 -6.42
CA HIS A 116 7.10 -6.10 -4.98
C HIS A 116 6.00 -6.88 -4.26
N LEU A 117 5.01 -7.41 -5.00
CA LEU A 117 3.85 -8.10 -4.44
C LEU A 117 4.21 -9.30 -3.55
N HIS A 118 5.25 -10.05 -3.91
CA HIS A 118 5.74 -11.15 -3.09
C HIS A 118 6.20 -10.68 -1.70
N HIS A 119 6.87 -9.53 -1.62
CA HIS A 119 7.29 -8.93 -0.36
C HIS A 119 6.11 -8.36 0.42
N THR A 120 5.17 -7.71 -0.27
CA THR A 120 3.92 -7.19 0.30
C THR A 120 3.09 -8.31 0.94
N LEU A 121 2.94 -9.45 0.25
CA LEU A 121 2.21 -10.62 0.76
C LEU A 121 2.92 -11.26 1.96
N ALA A 122 4.26 -11.38 1.91
CA ALA A 122 5.04 -11.90 3.03
C ALA A 122 4.93 -11.00 4.29
N ALA A 123 4.85 -9.67 4.10
CA ALA A 123 4.66 -8.73 5.19
C ALA A 123 3.27 -8.80 5.84
N CYS A 124 2.24 -9.23 5.08
CA CYS A 124 0.87 -9.42 5.56
C CYS A 124 0.66 -10.78 6.25
N ARG A 125 1.38 -11.84 5.86
CA ARG A 125 1.27 -13.18 6.49
C ARG A 125 1.63 -13.23 7.98
N LYS A 126 2.28 -12.18 8.50
CA LYS A 126 2.59 -12.05 9.94
C LYS A 126 1.45 -11.41 10.74
N ALA A 127 0.35 -11.02 10.10
CA ALA A 127 -0.81 -10.48 10.80
C ALA A 127 -1.40 -11.58 11.71
N PRO A 128 -1.72 -11.27 12.97
CA PRO A 128 -2.46 -12.19 13.82
C PRO A 128 -3.75 -12.62 13.12
N ASP A 129 -4.12 -13.90 13.23
CA ASP A 129 -5.41 -14.41 12.78
C ASP A 129 -6.54 -13.80 13.61
N ASP A 130 -6.85 -12.52 13.38
CA ASP A 130 -7.94 -11.82 14.05
C ASP A 130 -9.30 -12.14 13.39
N HIS A 131 -9.43 -13.36 12.86
CA HIS A 131 -10.73 -13.98 12.70
C HIS A 131 -11.26 -14.25 14.11
N LYS A 132 -11.79 -13.21 14.76
CA LYS A 132 -12.76 -13.42 15.82
C LYS A 132 -13.91 -14.17 15.17
N VAL A 133 -13.86 -15.48 15.36
CA VAL A 133 -14.92 -16.47 15.21
C VAL A 133 -16.24 -15.73 15.31
N TRP A 134 -16.91 -15.57 14.17
CA TRP A 134 -18.32 -15.25 14.17
C TRP A 134 -18.99 -16.42 14.88
N LYS A 135 -19.16 -16.31 16.20
CA LYS A 135 -19.99 -17.24 16.96
C LYS A 135 -21.37 -17.08 16.37
N ARG A 136 -21.73 -18.05 15.54
CA ARG A 136 -23.08 -18.28 15.06
C ARG A 136 -23.93 -18.43 16.32
N SER A 137 -24.57 -17.34 16.76
CA SER A 137 -25.64 -17.42 17.74
C SER A 137 -26.81 -18.12 17.06
N THR A 138 -26.79 -19.44 17.14
CA THR A 138 -27.97 -20.29 17.01
C THR A 138 -28.16 -20.91 18.38
N GLU A 139 -29.00 -20.27 19.18
CA GLU A 139 -29.88 -20.86 20.21
C GLU A 139 -31.03 -19.88 20.42
#